data_AF-A0A1L6RB11-F1
#
_entry.id   AF-A0A1L6RB11-F1
#
_cell.length_a   1.000
_cell.length_b   1.000
_cell.length_c   1.000
_cell.angle_alpha   90.00
_cell.angle_beta   90.00
_cell.angle_gamma   90.00
#
_symmetry.space_group_name_H-M   'P 1'
#
loop_
_entity.id
_entity.type
_entity.pdbx_description
1 polymer ?
#
loop_
_entity_poly.entity_id
_entity_poly.type
_entity_poly.pdbx_seq_one_letter_code
_entity_poly.pdbx_strand_id
1 'polypeptide(L)'
;MTKTSFDLQAALEKLHEEDWLHPEEKAFNDADDIIESEKDKKYQQKYYWVAQFSHILINQFDQSSRACSRILRQSDHKYIARAMERFPESDFDNLSDIQEALDTYCKEQGVK
;
A
#
# COMPACT_ATOMS: atom_id res chain seq x y z
N MET A 1 -33.00 31.13 4.01
CA MET A 1 -32.26 30.21 3.12
C MET A 1 -31.32 31.05 2.28
N THR A 2 -30.09 31.24 2.73
CA THR A 2 -29.06 31.97 1.99
C THR A 2 -28.38 31.02 1.02
N LYS A 3 -28.60 31.23 -0.29
CA LYS A 3 -27.88 30.52 -1.35
C LYS A 3 -26.44 31.05 -1.36
N THR A 4 -25.51 30.26 -0.88
CA THR A 4 -24.07 30.51 -1.07
C THR A 4 -23.73 30.18 -2.52
N SER A 5 -23.69 31.20 -3.37
CA SER A 5 -23.12 31.08 -4.71
C SER A 5 -21.64 30.80 -4.56
N PHE A 6 -21.19 29.66 -5.10
CA PHE A 6 -19.78 29.31 -5.14
C PHE A 6 -19.04 30.36 -5.99
N ASP A 7 -18.15 31.12 -5.35
CA ASP A 7 -17.33 32.12 -6.02
C ASP A 7 -16.07 31.44 -6.58
N LEU A 8 -16.16 31.06 -7.85
CA LEU A 8 -15.10 30.41 -8.60
C LEU A 8 -13.83 31.29 -8.66
N GLN A 9 -13.99 32.61 -8.64
CA GLN A 9 -12.87 33.52 -8.78
C GLN A 9 -12.04 33.58 -7.50
N ALA A 10 -12.69 33.63 -6.34
CA ALA A 10 -12.03 33.50 -5.04
C ALA A 10 -11.31 32.15 -4.87
N ALA A 11 -11.87 31.07 -5.44
CA ALA A 11 -11.24 29.76 -5.42
C ALA A 11 -9.96 29.70 -6.27
N LEU A 12 -9.95 30.37 -7.43
CA LEU A 12 -8.80 30.43 -8.33
C LEU A 12 -7.69 31.35 -7.80
N GLU A 13 -8.03 32.45 -7.12
CA GLU A 13 -7.05 33.33 -6.48
C GLU A 13 -6.31 32.60 -5.34
N LYS A 14 -7.02 31.86 -4.50
CA LYS A 14 -6.40 30.99 -3.48
C LYS A 14 -5.47 29.93 -4.08
N LEU A 15 -5.88 29.36 -5.22
CA LEU A 15 -5.08 28.37 -5.94
C LEU A 15 -3.76 28.99 -6.45
N HIS A 16 -3.75 30.29 -6.73
CA HIS A 16 -2.58 31.02 -7.22
C HIS A 16 -1.64 31.54 -6.11
N GLU A 17 -2.10 31.62 -4.86
CA GLU A 17 -1.28 32.02 -3.70
C GLU A 17 -0.37 30.89 -3.21
N GLU A 18 -0.70 29.63 -3.48
CA GLU A 18 0.17 28.50 -3.20
C GLU A 18 1.23 28.37 -4.30
N ASP A 19 2.40 28.98 -4.07
CA ASP A 19 3.60 28.83 -4.89
C ASP A 19 4.09 27.37 -4.88
N TRP A 20 3.49 26.52 -5.72
CA TRP A 20 3.85 25.10 -5.86
C TRP A 20 5.27 24.88 -6.38
N LEU A 21 5.94 25.93 -6.87
CA LEU A 21 7.28 25.85 -7.43
C LEU A 21 8.39 26.09 -6.41
N HIS A 22 8.07 26.68 -5.26
CA HIS A 22 9.01 26.90 -4.16
C HIS A 22 8.35 26.58 -2.82
N PRO A 23 8.35 25.30 -2.41
CA PRO A 23 7.99 24.97 -1.04
C PRO A 23 9.07 25.55 -0.14
N GLU A 24 8.85 26.76 0.38
CA GLU A 24 9.59 27.20 1.56
C GLU A 24 9.25 26.21 2.68
N GLU A 25 10.23 25.37 2.99
CA GLU A 25 10.23 24.42 4.10
C GLU A 25 9.76 25.12 5.38
N LYS A 26 8.47 25.03 5.72
CA LYS A 26 7.88 25.24 7.06
C LYS A 26 6.35 25.18 7.01
N ALA A 27 5.77 23.98 6.91
CA ALA A 27 4.34 23.79 7.23
C ALA A 27 3.96 22.40 7.73
N PHE A 28 4.92 21.56 8.17
CA PHE A 28 4.62 20.32 8.90
C PHE A 28 5.44 20.27 10.19
N ASN A 29 5.02 21.08 11.15
CA ASN A 29 5.46 21.00 12.55
C ASN A 29 4.26 20.67 13.47
N ASP A 30 3.38 19.78 13.01
CA ASP A 30 2.52 19.01 13.92
C ASP A 30 3.18 17.64 14.08
N ALA A 31 4.16 17.63 14.99
CA ALA A 31 4.78 16.42 15.49
C ALA A 31 3.78 15.69 16.41
N ASP A 32 2.79 15.03 15.81
CA ASP A 32 2.51 13.67 16.26
C ASP A 32 3.59 12.81 15.60
N ASP A 33 4.62 12.47 16.37
CA ASP A 33 5.58 11.43 16.03
C ASP A 33 4.80 10.11 15.90
N ILE A 34 4.14 9.91 14.75
CA ILE A 34 3.83 8.58 14.25
C ILE A 34 5.20 8.02 13.91
N ILE A 35 5.79 7.34 14.90
CA ILE A 35 6.89 6.41 14.67
C ILE A 35 6.29 5.32 13.77
N GLU A 36 6.28 5.56 12.45
CA GLU A 36 6.05 4.52 11.45
C GLU A 36 7.14 3.49 11.71
N SER A 37 6.74 2.43 12.38
CA SER A 37 7.67 1.37 12.73
C SER A 37 8.19 0.77 11.42
N GLU A 38 9.43 0.28 11.38
CA GLU A 38 9.94 -0.44 10.19
C GLU A 38 9.02 -1.61 9.78
N LYS A 39 8.15 -2.09 10.69
CA LYS A 39 7.10 -3.06 10.40
C LYS A 39 6.02 -2.52 9.45
N ASP A 40 5.78 -1.22 9.39
CA ASP A 40 4.76 -0.62 8.53
C ASP A 40 5.23 -0.48 7.07
N LYS A 41 6.55 -0.28 6.87
CA LYS A 41 7.14 -0.17 5.52
C LYS A 41 7.08 -1.47 4.71
N LYS A 42 6.94 -2.63 5.35
CA LYS A 42 6.82 -3.90 4.61
C LYS A 42 5.46 -4.03 3.93
N TYR A 43 4.38 -3.54 4.55
CA TYR A 43 3.03 -3.56 3.97
C TYR A 43 2.90 -2.68 2.71
N GLN A 44 3.75 -1.66 2.58
CA GLN A 44 3.84 -0.84 1.37
C GLN A 44 4.51 -1.57 0.20
N GLN A 45 5.24 -2.66 0.45
CA GLN A 45 5.97 -3.38 -0.58
C GLN A 45 5.10 -4.45 -1.24
N LYS A 46 4.81 -4.32 -2.54
CA LYS A 46 4.12 -5.36 -3.31
C LYS A 46 4.73 -6.76 -3.15
N TYR A 47 6.07 -6.84 -3.05
CA TYR A 47 6.78 -8.09 -2.85
C TYR A 47 6.42 -8.78 -1.54
N TYR A 48 6.08 -8.04 -0.48
CA TYR A 48 5.64 -8.61 0.79
C TYR A 48 4.36 -9.42 0.59
N TRP A 49 3.30 -8.79 0.08
CA TRP A 49 2.01 -9.45 -0.14
C TRP A 49 2.12 -10.65 -1.08
N VAL A 50 2.93 -10.54 -2.14
CA VAL A 50 3.18 -11.67 -3.04
C VAL A 50 3.88 -12.82 -2.31
N ALA A 51 4.83 -12.55 -1.42
CA ALA A 51 5.49 -13.57 -0.62
C ALA A 51 4.51 -14.24 0.35
N GLN A 52 3.70 -13.47 1.08
CA GLN A 52 2.71 -13.97 2.02
C GLN A 52 1.73 -14.95 1.35
N PHE A 53 1.15 -14.54 0.21
CA PHE A 53 0.28 -15.44 -0.55
C PHE A 53 1.02 -16.67 -1.08
N SER A 54 2.27 -16.50 -1.53
CA SER A 54 3.05 -17.60 -2.11
C SER A 54 3.43 -18.66 -1.07
N HIS A 55 3.81 -18.27 0.15
CA HIS A 55 4.11 -19.20 1.23
C HIS A 55 2.92 -20.12 1.52
N ILE A 56 1.72 -19.55 1.63
CA ILE A 56 0.52 -20.33 1.91
C ILE A 56 0.15 -21.24 0.72
N LEU A 57 0.18 -20.70 -0.50
CA LEU A 57 -0.13 -21.49 -1.70
C LEU A 57 0.83 -22.66 -1.91
N ILE A 58 2.12 -22.48 -1.63
CA ILE A 58 3.11 -23.54 -1.77
C ILE A 58 2.98 -24.55 -0.62
N ASN A 59 2.94 -24.08 0.62
CA ASN A 59 3.04 -24.96 1.79
C ASN A 59 1.74 -25.71 2.10
N GLN A 60 0.57 -25.10 1.86
CA GLN A 60 -0.72 -25.69 2.21
C GLN A 60 -1.48 -26.26 1.02
N PHE A 61 -1.24 -25.72 -0.18
CA PHE A 61 -1.96 -26.12 -1.40
C PHE A 61 -1.05 -26.80 -2.44
N ASP A 62 0.21 -27.10 -2.08
CA ASP A 62 1.21 -27.77 -2.93
C ASP A 62 1.36 -27.12 -4.32
N GLN A 63 1.23 -25.79 -4.38
CA GLN A 63 1.35 -25.07 -5.63
C GLN A 63 2.82 -24.87 -5.99
N SER A 64 3.15 -24.98 -7.28
CA SER A 64 4.50 -24.60 -7.76
C SER A 64 4.62 -23.07 -7.88
N SER A 65 5.83 -22.52 -7.82
CA SER A 65 6.05 -21.07 -8.03
C SER A 65 5.52 -20.56 -9.38
N ARG A 66 5.47 -21.42 -10.40
CA ARG A 66 4.85 -21.10 -11.70
C ARG A 66 3.32 -21.09 -11.64
N ALA A 67 2.71 -21.95 -10.82
CA ALA A 67 1.28 -21.87 -10.54
C ALA A 67 0.95 -20.60 -9.74
N CYS A 68 1.73 -20.30 -8.69
CA CYS A 68 1.60 -19.08 -7.90
C CYS A 68 1.69 -17.81 -8.77
N SER A 69 2.63 -17.73 -9.72
CA SER A 69 2.73 -16.57 -10.61
C SER A 69 1.48 -16.39 -11.48
N ARG A 70 0.85 -17.49 -11.92
CA ARG A 70 -0.41 -17.43 -12.67
C ARG A 70 -1.59 -17.02 -11.78
N ILE A 71 -1.72 -17.60 -10.59
CA ILE A 71 -2.78 -17.30 -9.61
C ILE A 71 -2.71 -15.82 -9.22
N LEU A 72 -1.53 -15.36 -8.84
CA LEU A 72 -1.29 -13.99 -8.38
C LEU A 72 -1.08 -12.98 -9.53
N ARG A 73 -1.28 -13.41 -10.78
CA ARG A 73 -1.14 -12.57 -12.00
C ARG A 73 0.20 -11.81 -12.06
N GLN A 74 1.28 -12.45 -11.61
CA GLN A 74 2.63 -11.91 -11.73
C GLN A 74 3.21 -12.25 -13.10
N SER A 75 4.14 -11.41 -13.57
CA SER A 75 4.74 -11.53 -14.90
C SER A 75 5.52 -12.83 -15.09
N ASP A 76 6.20 -13.32 -14.05
CA ASP A 76 7.01 -14.53 -14.12
C ASP A 76 7.16 -15.23 -12.77
N HIS A 77 7.40 -16.54 -12.78
CA HIS A 77 7.71 -17.37 -11.60
C HIS A 77 8.96 -16.88 -10.85
N LYS A 78 9.91 -16.25 -11.55
CA LYS A 78 11.08 -15.61 -10.93
C LYS A 78 10.70 -14.48 -9.96
N TYR A 79 9.57 -13.82 -10.20
CA TYR A 79 9.06 -12.79 -9.29
C TYR A 79 8.64 -13.39 -7.95
N ILE A 80 8.02 -14.58 -7.98
CA ILE A 80 7.64 -15.34 -6.77
C ILE A 80 8.88 -15.73 -5.98
N ALA A 81 9.88 -16.32 -6.64
CA ALA A 81 11.13 -16.70 -5.98
C ALA A 81 11.83 -15.52 -5.30
N ARG A 82 11.93 -14.37 -5.98
CA ARG A 82 12.50 -13.15 -5.40
C ARG A 82 11.67 -12.59 -4.24
N ALA A 83 10.34 -12.67 -4.32
CA ALA A 83 9.45 -12.25 -3.25
C ALA A 83 9.71 -13.07 -1.98
N MET A 84 9.76 -14.39 -2.12
CA MET A 84 10.00 -15.32 -1.02
C MET A 84 11.43 -15.27 -0.49
N GLU A 85 12.43 -14.99 -1.32
CA GLU A 85 13.81 -14.78 -0.85
C GLU A 85 13.92 -13.51 0.01
N ARG A 86 13.20 -12.45 -0.38
CA ARG A 86 13.17 -11.17 0.36
C ARG A 86 12.34 -11.24 1.64
N PHE A 87 11.30 -12.07 1.65
CA PHE A 87 10.41 -12.31 2.78
C PHE A 87 10.29 -13.83 2.99
N PRO A 88 11.24 -14.44 3.72
CA PRO A 88 11.37 -15.91 3.81
C PRO A 88 10.30 -16.58 4.67
N GLU A 89 9.57 -15.82 5.47
CA GLU A 89 8.56 -16.33 6.39
C GLU A 89 7.17 -15.78 6.07
N SER A 90 6.15 -16.56 6.43
CA SER A 90 4.75 -16.13 6.41
C SER A 90 4.39 -15.55 7.76
N ASP A 91 3.84 -14.34 7.77
CA ASP A 91 3.27 -13.69 8.95
C ASP A 91 1.81 -14.15 9.19
N PHE A 92 1.25 -14.94 8.29
CA PHE A 92 -0.15 -15.36 8.28
C PHE A 92 -0.31 -16.87 8.16
N ASP A 93 -1.35 -17.39 8.81
CA ASP A 93 -1.64 -18.82 8.85
C ASP A 93 -2.55 -19.27 7.70
N ASN A 94 -3.40 -18.40 7.15
CA ASN A 94 -4.30 -18.75 6.06
C ASN A 94 -4.53 -17.58 5.08
N LEU A 95 -5.13 -17.89 3.92
CA LEU A 95 -5.37 -16.91 2.85
C LEU A 95 -6.36 -15.81 3.26
N SER A 96 -7.32 -16.11 4.14
CA SER A 96 -8.32 -15.17 4.61
C SER A 96 -7.69 -14.11 5.50
N ASP A 97 -6.75 -14.48 6.38
CA ASP A 97 -6.03 -13.53 7.23
C ASP A 97 -5.20 -12.54 6.40
N ILE A 98 -4.54 -13.02 5.33
CA ILE A 98 -3.81 -12.15 4.40
C ILE A 98 -4.78 -11.16 3.73
N GLN A 99 -5.94 -11.64 3.30
CA GLN A 99 -6.92 -10.80 2.64
C GLN A 99 -7.48 -9.74 3.59
N GLU A 100 -7.80 -10.09 4.84
CA GLU A 100 -8.29 -9.15 5.84
C GLU A 100 -7.24 -8.08 6.18
N ALA A 101 -5.97 -8.48 6.32
CA ALA A 101 -4.87 -7.56 6.53
C ALA A 101 -4.64 -6.63 5.33
N LEU A 102 -4.74 -7.16 4.10
CA LEU A 102 -4.62 -6.36 2.88
C LEU A 102 -5.77 -5.35 2.75
N ASP A 103 -7.01 -5.78 3.03
CA ASP A 103 -8.19 -4.91 2.99
C ASP A 103 -8.10 -3.80 4.04
N THR A 104 -7.60 -4.12 5.24
CA THR A 104 -7.35 -3.13 6.30
C THR A 104 -6.31 -2.12 5.86
N TYR A 105 -5.18 -2.60 5.31
CA TYR A 105 -4.14 -1.74 4.77
C TYR A 105 -4.66 -0.83 3.64
N CYS A 106 -5.44 -1.35 2.69
CA CYS A 106 -6.04 -0.55 1.62
C CYS A 106 -6.97 0.55 2.16
N LYS A 107 -7.78 0.24 3.19
CA LYS A 107 -8.66 1.21 3.85
C LYS A 107 -7.86 2.32 4.55
N GLU A 108 -6.80 1.96 5.26
CA GLU A 108 -5.91 2.91 5.95
C GLU A 108 -5.20 3.85 4.97
N GLN A 109 -4.79 3.32 3.81
CA GLN A 109 -4.15 4.10 2.75
C GLN A 109 -5.14 4.88 1.86
N GLY A 110 -6.45 4.78 2.11
CA GLY A 110 -7.47 5.45 1.30
C GLY A 110 -7.62 4.91 -0.13
N VAL A 111 -7.08 3.73 -0.42
CA VAL A 111 -7.17 3.07 -1.72
C VAL A 111 -8.44 2.23 -1.76
N LYS A 112 -9.36 2.58 -2.67
CA LYS A 112 -10.61 1.85 -2.93
C LYS A 112 -10.45 0.78 -3.98
#